data_AF-A0A7C7TED2-F1
#
_entry.id   AF-A0A7C7TED2-F1
#
_cell.length_a   1.000
_cell.length_b   1.000
_cell.length_c   1.000
_cell.angle_alpha   90.00
_cell.angle_beta   90.00
_cell.angle_gamma   90.00
#
_symmetry.space_group_name_H-M   'P 1'
#
loop_
_entity.id
_entity.type
_entity.pdbx_description
1 polymer ?
#
loop_
_entity_poly.entity_id
_entity_poly.type
_entity_poly.pdbx_seq_one_letter_code
_entity_poly.pdbx_strand_id
1 'polypeptide(L)' 'MLTNTTRATIHFPSQLYQALKQRASEVDTTLSALVRDAVRLQLAEDAEDLAFFEERAHHPARGHLVDQPRPHLNRTA' A
#
# COMPACT_ATOMS: atom_id res chain seq x y z
N MET A 1 17.31 -1.22 -23.28
CA MET A 1 16.22 -0.73 -22.40
C MET A 1 16.83 0.31 -21.48
N LEU A 2 16.43 1.58 -21.56
CA LEU A 2 17.11 2.67 -20.86
C LEU A 2 17.03 2.51 -19.33
N THR A 3 18.04 1.89 -18.74
CA THR A 3 18.23 1.75 -17.29
C THR A 3 18.76 3.07 -16.73
N ASN A 4 17.97 4.14 -16.80
CA ASN A 4 18.36 5.40 -16.18
C ASN A 4 18.11 5.29 -14.67
N THR A 5 18.99 4.55 -14.00
CA THR A 5 18.92 4.28 -12.57
C THR A 5 19.67 5.40 -11.83
N THR A 6 18.95 6.20 -11.07
CA THR A 6 19.55 7.19 -10.16
C THR A 6 19.85 6.54 -8.81
N ARG A 7 21.06 6.73 -8.29
CA ARG A 7 21.43 6.27 -6.95
C ARG A 7 20.88 7.24 -5.89
N ALA A 8 20.14 6.71 -4.93
CA ALA A 8 19.70 7.44 -3.74
C ALA A 8 20.21 6.74 -2.48
N THR A 9 20.50 7.52 -1.43
CA THR A 9 20.84 7.02 -0.10
C THR A 9 19.63 7.23 0.81
N ILE A 10 19.13 6.17 1.44
CA ILE A 10 17.99 6.21 2.35
C ILE A 10 18.45 5.65 3.70
N HIS A 11 18.17 6.38 4.78
CA HIS A 11 18.46 5.94 6.13
C HIS A 11 17.25 5.21 6.71
N PHE A 12 17.46 3.99 7.19
CA PHE A 12 16.43 3.20 7.86
C PHE A 12 16.74 3.06 9.35
N PRO A 13 15.72 3.00 10.22
CA PRO A 13 15.88 2.49 11.57
C PRO A 13 16.50 1.07 11.54
N SER A 14 17.36 0.76 12.49
CA SER A 14 18.09 -0.52 12.53
C SER A 14 17.17 -1.73 12.49
N GLN A 15 16.06 -1.70 13.25
CA GLN A 15 15.07 -2.78 13.29
C GLN A 15 14.39 -2.99 11.93
N LEU A 16 14.04 -1.89 11.24
CA LEU A 16 13.41 -1.96 9.93
C LEU A 16 14.38 -2.50 8.88
N TYR A 17 15.64 -2.07 8.91
CA TYR A 17 16.66 -2.60 8.00
C TYR A 17 16.84 -4.12 8.15
N GLN A 18 16.84 -4.65 9.38
CA GLN A 18 16.94 -6.10 9.60
C GLN A 18 15.72 -6.85 9.06
N ALA A 19 14.51 -6.33 9.30
CA ALA A 19 13.28 -6.92 8.78
C ALA A 19 13.27 -6.94 7.25
N LEU A 20 13.66 -5.84 6.61
CA LEU A 20 13.73 -5.75 5.15
C LEU A 20 14.81 -6.68 4.58
N LYS A 21 15.95 -6.82 5.25
CA LYS A 21 17.02 -7.74 4.84
C LYS A 21 16.55 -9.19 4.93
N GLN A 22 15.88 -9.57 6.01
CA GLN A 22 15.29 -10.89 6.17
C GLN A 22 14.29 -11.17 5.05
N ARG A 23 13.40 -10.22 4.77
CA ARG A 23 12.43 -10.34 3.69
C ARG A 23 13.08 -10.49 2.33
N ALA A 24 14.12 -9.71 2.05
CA ALA A 24 14.83 -9.77 0.77
C ALA A 24 15.47 -11.15 0.54
N SER A 25 16.01 -11.77 1.59
CA SER A 25 16.54 -13.14 1.54
C SER A 25 15.44 -14.19 1.31
N GLU A 26 14.25 -14.01 1.88
CA GLU A 26 13.13 -14.96 1.72
C GLU A 26 12.59 -15.01 0.30
N VAL A 27 12.61 -13.88 -0.41
CA VAL A 27 12.10 -13.75 -1.78
C VAL A 27 13.21 -13.70 -2.84
N ASP A 28 14.43 -14.13 -2.49
CA ASP A 28 15.60 -14.17 -3.37
C ASP A 28 15.82 -12.87 -4.18
N THR A 29 15.66 -11.72 -3.51
CA THR A 29 15.78 -10.41 -4.15
C THR A 29 16.78 -9.51 -3.42
N THR A 30 17.06 -8.37 -4.03
CA THR A 30 17.91 -7.34 -3.41
C THR A 30 17.05 -6.36 -2.61
N LEU A 31 17.62 -5.80 -1.55
CA LEU A 31 16.96 -4.77 -0.76
C LEU A 31 16.51 -3.57 -1.62
N SER A 32 17.33 -3.15 -2.59
CA SER A 32 17.00 -2.04 -3.48
C SER A 32 15.88 -2.37 -4.46
N ALA A 33 15.75 -3.64 -4.87
CA ALA A 33 14.61 -4.10 -5.66
C ALA A 33 13.33 -4.11 -4.84
N LEU A 34 13.38 -4.71 -3.64
CA LEU A 34 12.24 -4.76 -2.73
C LEU A 34 11.72 -3.36 -2.37
N VAL A 35 12.61 -2.42 -2.07
CA VAL A 35 12.23 -1.02 -1.79
C VAL A 35 11.65 -0.35 -3.04
N ARG A 36 12.26 -0.54 -4.22
CA ARG A 36 11.77 0.06 -5.47
C ARG A 36 10.37 -0.44 -5.82
N ASP A 37 10.10 -1.73 -5.65
CA ASP A 37 8.82 -2.33 -5.99
C ASP A 37 7.73 -1.90 -4.99
N ALA A 38 8.05 -1.83 -3.70
CA ALA A 38 7.15 -1.28 -2.69
C ALA A 38 6.78 0.19 -2.96
N VAL A 39 7.77 1.03 -3.31
CA VAL A 39 7.52 2.44 -3.66
C VAL A 39 6.67 2.57 -4.92
N ARG A 40 6.90 1.74 -5.94
CA ARG A 40 6.08 1.74 -7.15
C ARG A 40 4.64 1.34 -6.88
N LEU A 41 4.43 0.32 -6.06
CA LEU A 41 3.09 -0.13 -5.69
C LEU A 41 2.34 0.97 -4.95
N GLN A 42 2.93 1.55 -3.90
CA GLN A 42 2.30 2.62 -3.12
C GLN A 42 1.95 3.83 -4.00
N LEU A 43 2.85 4.25 -4.88
CA LEU A 43 2.59 5.39 -5.78
C LEU A 43 1.50 5.09 -6.83
N ALA A 44 1.36 3.84 -7.25
CA ALA A 44 0.29 3.44 -8.15
C ALA A 44 -1.06 3.43 -7.43
N GLU A 45 -1.13 2.86 -6.23
CA GLU A 45 -2.32 2.85 -5.37
C GLU A 45 -2.77 4.29 -5.05
N ASP A 46 -1.85 5.17 -4.66
CA ASP A 46 -2.16 6.58 -4.39
C ASP A 46 -2.72 7.30 -5.63
N ALA A 47 -2.23 6.97 -6.84
CA ALA A 47 -2.72 7.54 -8.09
C ALA A 47 -4.12 7.01 -8.47
N GLU A 48 -4.37 5.72 -8.24
CA GLU A 48 -5.68 5.10 -8.44
C GLU A 48 -6.71 5.66 -7.46
N ASP A 49 -6.35 5.84 -6.19
CA ASP A 49 -7.20 6.47 -5.19
C ASP A 49 -7.56 7.91 -5.60
N LEU A 50 -6.57 8.72 -6.01
CA LEU A 50 -6.82 10.09 -6.47
C LEU A 50 -7.77 10.13 -7.68
N ALA A 51 -7.57 9.25 -8.66
CA ALA A 51 -8.46 9.14 -9.82
C ALA A 51 -9.89 8.76 -9.41
N PHE A 52 -10.04 7.84 -8.46
CA PHE A 52 -11.34 7.48 -7.90
C PHE A 52 -12.00 8.68 -7.21
N PHE A 53 -11.23 9.46 -6.44
CA PHE A 53 -11.74 10.68 -5.79
C PHE A 53 -12.18 11.75 -6.80
N GLU A 54 -11.45 11.93 -7.90
CA GLU A 54 -11.82 12.85 -8.98
C GLU A 54 -13.11 12.41 -9.69
N GLU A 55 -13.27 11.12 -9.98
CA GLU A 55 -14.51 10.58 -10.56
C GLU A 55 -15.70 10.71 -9.60
N ARG A 56 -15.45 10.59 -8.28
CA ARG A 56 -16.46 10.81 -7.24
C ARG A 56 -16.76 12.30 -6.99
N ALA A 57 -15.89 13.24 -7.36
CA ALA A 57 -16.18 14.67 -7.26
C ALA A 57 -17.33 15.11 -8.19
N HIS A 58 -17.60 14.32 -9.24
CA HIS A 58 -18.74 14.51 -10.14
C HIS A 58 -20.02 13.77 -9.69
N HIS A 59 -19.99 13.02 -8.58
CA HIS A 59 -21.15 12.33 -8.04
C HIS A 59 -21.49 12.87 -6.63
N PRO A 60 -22.75 13.26 -6.33
CA PRO A 60 -23.09 13.75 -5.01
C PRO A 60 -22.79 12.67 -3.96
N ALA A 61 -22.07 13.07 -2.91
CA ALA A 61 -21.61 12.17 -1.85
C ALA A 61 -22.80 11.44 -1.20
N ARG A 62 -22.92 10.13 -1.46
CA ARG A 62 -23.69 9.25 -0.57
C ARG A 62 -22.72 8.68 0.44
N GLY A 63 -22.79 9.25 1.65
CA GLY A 63 -22.00 8.83 2.79
C GLY A 63 -22.19 7.34 3.08
N HIS A 64 -21.07 6.67 3.32
CA HIS A 64 -21.02 5.48 4.18
C HIS A 64 -19.58 5.32 4.64
N LEU A 65 -19.27 5.94 5.79
CA LEU A 65 -18.21 5.45 6.65
C LEU A 65 -18.72 4.11 7.22
N VAL A 66 -17.86 3.10 7.11
CA VAL A 66 -18.08 1.74 7.58
C VAL A 66 -18.35 1.74 9.08
N ASP A 67 -19.54 1.29 9.47
CA ASP A 67 -19.71 0.63 10.76
C ASP A 67 -20.68 -0.54 10.59
N GLN A 68 -20.13 -1.73 10.39
CA GLN A 68 -20.81 -2.97 10.73
C GLN A 68 -19.84 -3.82 11.55
N PRO A 69 -20.37 -4.46 12.60
CA PRO A 69 -20.26 -5.90 12.69
C PRO A 69 -21.63 -6.58 12.74
N ARG A 70 -21.70 -7.68 11.99
CA ARG A 70 -22.83 -8.61 11.80
C ARG A 70 -23.04 -9.52 13.03
N PRO A 71 -23.90 -10.55 12.92
CA PRO A 71 -25.35 -10.60 13.16
C PRO A 71 -25.62 -11.42 14.44
N HIS A 72 -26.83 -11.96 14.61
CA HIS A 72 -27.32 -12.96 15.60
C HIS A 72 -27.59 -12.52 17.06
N LEU A 73 -28.87 -12.21 17.36
CA LEU A 73 -29.52 -12.81 18.55
C LEU A 73 -31.03 -12.97 18.32
N ASN A 74 -31.37 -14.25 18.11
CA ASN A 74 -32.65 -14.95 18.14
C ASN A 74 -33.93 -14.16 18.47
N ARG A 75 -34.83 -14.20 17.48
CA ARG A 75 -36.28 -14.11 17.66
C ARG A 75 -36.75 -15.32 18.45
N THR A 76 -37.24 -15.12 19.66
CA THR A 76 -38.17 -16.05 20.31
C THR A 76 -39.13 -15.29 21.20
N ALA A 77 -40.42 -15.52 20.90
CA ALA A 77 -41.65 -15.25 21.65
C ALA A 77 -41.97 -13.78 21.99
#